data_AF-A0A7V8YKS5-F1
#
_entry.id   AF-A0A7V8YKS5-F1
#
_cell.length_a   1.000
_cell.length_b   1.000
_cell.length_c   1.000
_cell.angle_alpha   90.00
_cell.angle_beta   90.00
_cell.angle_gamma   90.00
#
_symmetry.space_group_name_H-M   'P 1'
#
loop_
_entity.id
_entity.type
_entity.pdbx_description
1 polymer ?
#
loop_
_entity_poly.entity_id
_entity_poly.type
_entity_poly.pdbx_seq_one_letter_code
_entity_poly.pdbx_strand_id
1 'polypeptide(L)'
;MSTLRAGTGPIPVPVLFAHLVDDTRLLTPRALAPPMAQVAREYLSARDGEYGGMIGQLVCPVSRLPELVTELARLTPIAPVDISLVVDTGLGAVPKALSLVLSRENLLTPCTVEAAAPNDVDHVWLERVAEFVPEDVLAVVEPRRPLNGDTGQWLDAVRRVADHGCSPKLRCGGTRASDVPSVDQVTAFLVAADTAPAGFTASLGLRHAVRQHDEATGGVEHGLLNMLVAVARAR
;
A
#
# COMPACT_ATOMS: atom_id res chain seq x y z
N MET A 1 -34.53 17.34 23.23
CA MET A 1 -33.75 18.15 22.28
C MET A 1 -32.29 17.72 22.39
N SER A 2 -31.90 16.73 21.59
CA SER A 2 -30.51 16.29 21.47
C SER A 2 -29.83 17.20 20.47
N THR A 3 -28.86 17.98 20.93
CA THR A 3 -28.09 18.91 20.10
C THR A 3 -27.20 18.11 19.14
N LEU A 4 -27.58 18.11 17.86
CA LEU A 4 -26.68 17.82 16.75
C LEU A 4 -25.44 18.70 16.91
N ARG A 5 -24.28 18.09 17.19
CA ARG A 5 -23.00 18.76 16.95
C ARG A 5 -22.93 18.99 15.44
N ALA A 6 -22.92 20.26 15.05
CA ALA A 6 -22.57 20.65 13.69
C ALA A 6 -21.25 19.98 13.33
N GLY A 7 -21.23 19.27 12.18
CA GLY A 7 -20.03 18.61 11.67
C GLY A 7 -18.91 19.63 11.55
N THR A 8 -17.85 19.43 12.33
CA THR A 8 -16.61 20.17 12.16
C THR A 8 -16.04 19.75 10.81
N GLY A 9 -15.77 20.73 9.94
CA GLY A 9 -15.06 20.47 8.69
C GLY A 9 -13.71 19.77 8.93
N PRO A 10 -13.05 19.29 7.87
CA PRO A 10 -11.82 18.52 8.00
C PRO A 10 -10.78 19.27 8.84
N ILE A 11 -10.15 18.56 9.78
CA ILE A 11 -9.05 19.11 10.56
C ILE A 11 -7.84 19.27 9.63
N PRO A 12 -7.10 20.39 9.67
CA PRO A 12 -5.84 20.51 8.94
C PRO A 12 -4.87 19.41 9.38
N VAL A 13 -4.56 18.48 8.48
CA VAL A 13 -3.57 17.42 8.71
C VAL A 13 -2.18 17.99 8.37
N PRO A 14 -1.19 17.90 9.28
CA PRO A 14 0.18 18.29 8.96
C PRO A 14 0.67 17.53 7.72
N VAL A 15 1.43 18.19 6.84
CA VAL A 15 1.92 17.61 5.58
C VAL A 15 2.62 16.26 5.78
N LEU A 16 3.33 16.08 6.91
CA LEU A 16 3.98 14.82 7.28
C LEU A 16 3.02 13.63 7.42
N PHE A 17 1.75 13.87 7.76
CA PHE A 17 0.73 12.85 7.98
C PHE A 17 -0.37 12.86 6.91
N ALA A 18 -0.24 13.71 5.90
CA ALA A 18 -1.15 13.72 4.78
C ALA A 18 -1.03 12.40 4.02
N HIS A 19 -2.17 11.76 3.70
CA HIS A 19 -2.22 10.50 2.97
C HIS A 19 -1.36 9.38 3.56
N LEU A 20 -1.20 9.36 4.89
CA LEU A 20 -0.32 8.43 5.60
C LEU A 20 -0.77 6.97 5.52
N VAL A 21 -2.08 6.73 5.44
CA VAL A 21 -2.65 5.38 5.53
C VAL A 21 -3.56 5.09 4.35
N ASP A 22 -3.14 4.12 3.53
CA ASP A 22 -3.94 3.58 2.44
C ASP A 22 -5.01 2.59 2.95
N ASP A 23 -6.14 2.54 2.26
CA ASP A 23 -7.21 1.59 2.57
C ASP A 23 -6.96 0.26 1.86
N THR A 24 -6.50 -0.74 2.62
CA THR A 24 -6.14 -2.07 2.11
C THR A 24 -7.25 -3.10 2.24
N ARG A 25 -8.50 -2.72 2.56
CA ARG A 25 -9.55 -3.70 2.89
C ARG A 25 -9.86 -4.66 1.75
N LEU A 26 -9.65 -4.26 0.50
CA LEU A 26 -9.83 -5.14 -0.67
C LEU A 26 -8.76 -6.23 -0.80
N LEU A 27 -7.65 -6.14 -0.05
CA LEU A 27 -6.63 -7.18 0.03
C LEU A 27 -6.99 -8.29 1.02
N THR A 28 -8.06 -8.11 1.79
CA THR A 28 -8.62 -9.18 2.63
C THR A 28 -8.98 -10.37 1.73
N PRO A 29 -8.60 -11.62 2.11
CA PRO A 29 -8.98 -12.81 1.35
C PRO A 29 -10.47 -12.82 1.04
N ARG A 30 -10.86 -13.16 -0.20
CA ARG A 30 -12.24 -12.99 -0.69
C ARG A 30 -13.30 -13.64 0.19
N ALA A 31 -12.98 -14.78 0.82
CA ALA A 31 -13.88 -15.49 1.72
C ALA A 31 -14.23 -14.70 3.01
N LEU A 32 -13.39 -13.73 3.37
CA LEU A 32 -13.52 -12.88 4.55
C LEU A 32 -13.73 -11.40 4.19
N ALA A 33 -13.70 -11.07 2.89
CA ALA A 33 -13.75 -9.71 2.43
C ALA A 33 -15.18 -9.15 2.56
N PRO A 34 -15.35 -7.92 3.09
CA PRO A 34 -16.64 -7.24 3.03
C PRO A 34 -17.07 -7.02 1.56
N PRO A 35 -18.39 -6.86 1.30
CA PRO A 35 -18.89 -6.55 -0.03
C PRO A 35 -18.24 -5.29 -0.61
N MET A 36 -17.99 -5.25 -1.92
CA MET A 36 -17.35 -4.10 -2.58
C MET A 36 -18.09 -2.79 -2.31
N ALA A 37 -19.42 -2.81 -2.37
CA ALA A 37 -20.25 -1.63 -2.09
C ALA A 37 -20.06 -1.09 -0.67
N GLN A 38 -19.78 -1.96 0.31
CA GLN A 38 -19.48 -1.54 1.67
C GLN A 38 -18.10 -0.88 1.72
N VAL A 39 -17.08 -1.50 1.14
CA VAL A 39 -15.71 -0.94 1.13
C VAL A 39 -15.68 0.42 0.46
N ALA A 40 -16.28 0.55 -0.74
CA ALA A 40 -16.33 1.80 -1.47
C ALA A 40 -17.02 2.92 -0.66
N ARG A 41 -18.18 2.62 -0.04
CA ARG A 41 -18.91 3.60 0.79
C ARG A 41 -18.11 4.03 2.01
N GLU A 42 -17.52 3.07 2.72
CA GLU A 42 -16.75 3.35 3.94
C GLU A 42 -15.46 4.10 3.63
N TYR A 43 -14.81 3.82 2.49
CA TYR A 43 -13.64 4.57 2.03
C TYR A 43 -14.00 6.04 1.76
N LEU A 44 -15.07 6.29 0.99
CA LEU A 44 -15.54 7.66 0.72
C LEU A 44 -15.94 8.37 2.03
N SER A 45 -16.66 7.69 2.92
CA SER A 45 -17.01 8.22 4.23
C SER A 45 -15.79 8.54 5.11
N ALA A 46 -14.72 7.75 5.05
CA ALA A 46 -13.50 8.00 5.80
C ALA A 46 -12.74 9.21 5.24
N ARG A 47 -12.65 9.30 3.90
CA ARG A 47 -12.04 10.42 3.17
C ARG A 47 -12.77 11.75 3.41
N ASP A 48 -14.09 11.72 3.53
CA ASP A 48 -14.90 12.93 3.80
C ASP A 48 -15.02 13.24 5.31
N GLY A 49 -14.43 12.39 6.16
CA GLY A 49 -14.48 12.50 7.62
C GLY A 49 -13.48 13.50 8.21
N GLU A 50 -13.54 13.66 9.53
CA GLU A 50 -12.72 14.60 10.31
C GLU A 50 -11.21 14.45 10.06
N TYR A 51 -10.74 13.20 9.90
CA TYR A 51 -9.34 12.83 9.64
C TYR A 51 -9.07 12.45 8.18
N GLY A 52 -9.97 12.83 7.26
CA GLY A 52 -9.91 12.44 5.85
C GLY A 52 -8.58 12.76 5.16
N GLY A 53 -7.91 13.83 5.55
CA GLY A 53 -6.59 14.20 5.02
C GLY A 53 -5.47 13.20 5.35
N MET A 54 -5.66 12.28 6.31
CA MET A 54 -4.71 11.20 6.60
C MET A 54 -4.94 9.96 5.74
N ILE A 55 -6.10 9.85 5.10
CA ILE A 55 -6.45 8.71 4.25
C ILE A 55 -5.77 8.90 2.90
N GLY A 56 -4.98 7.92 2.52
CA GLY A 56 -4.34 7.84 1.22
C GLY A 56 -5.27 7.22 0.18
N GLN A 57 -4.71 6.35 -0.63
CA GLN A 57 -5.39 5.72 -1.77
C GLN A 57 -6.20 4.49 -1.36
N LEU A 58 -7.19 4.12 -2.18
CA LEU A 58 -7.88 2.84 -2.07
C LEU A 58 -7.05 1.77 -2.80
N VAL A 59 -6.59 0.75 -2.09
CA VAL A 59 -5.75 -0.30 -2.66
C VAL A 59 -6.64 -1.42 -3.23
N CYS A 60 -6.57 -1.64 -4.54
CA CYS A 60 -7.46 -2.52 -5.27
C CYS A 60 -6.68 -3.57 -6.08
N PRO A 61 -6.94 -4.88 -5.90
CA PRO A 61 -6.43 -5.90 -6.80
C PRO A 61 -6.95 -5.69 -8.23
N VAL A 62 -6.09 -5.87 -9.23
CA VAL A 62 -6.44 -5.73 -10.66
C VAL A 62 -7.66 -6.59 -11.02
N SER A 63 -7.75 -7.82 -10.48
CA SER A 63 -8.90 -8.71 -10.72
C SER A 63 -10.25 -8.16 -10.22
N ARG A 64 -10.24 -7.22 -9.27
CA ARG A 64 -11.44 -6.63 -8.64
C ARG A 64 -11.77 -5.24 -9.14
N LEU A 65 -10.91 -4.64 -9.96
CA LEU A 65 -11.09 -3.28 -10.50
C LEU A 65 -12.44 -3.09 -11.23
N PRO A 66 -12.94 -4.01 -12.09
CA PRO A 66 -14.23 -3.82 -12.75
C PRO A 66 -15.41 -3.73 -11.78
N GLU A 67 -15.38 -4.53 -10.69
CA GLU A 67 -16.40 -4.51 -9.64
C GLU A 67 -16.37 -3.15 -8.91
N LEU A 68 -15.17 -2.66 -8.54
CA LEU A 68 -14.99 -1.38 -7.87
C LEU A 68 -15.48 -0.20 -8.74
N VAL A 69 -15.12 -0.17 -10.02
CA VAL A 69 -15.58 0.86 -10.97
C VAL A 69 -17.11 0.92 -11.02
N THR A 70 -17.76 -0.25 -11.01
CA THR A 70 -19.22 -0.33 -11.07
C THR A 70 -19.85 0.23 -9.79
N GLU A 71 -19.29 -0.05 -8.62
CA GLU A 71 -19.79 0.50 -7.35
C GLU A 71 -19.53 2.01 -7.22
N LEU A 72 -18.34 2.48 -7.55
CA LEU A 72 -18.03 3.92 -7.50
C LEU A 72 -18.91 4.72 -8.46
N ALA A 73 -19.20 4.19 -9.65
CA ALA A 73 -20.11 4.84 -10.60
C ALA A 73 -21.55 4.97 -10.04
N ARG A 74 -21.99 4.03 -9.19
CA ARG A 74 -23.27 4.14 -8.47
C ARG A 74 -23.24 5.15 -7.34
N LEU A 75 -22.11 5.26 -6.65
CA LEU A 75 -21.94 6.13 -5.48
C LEU A 75 -21.68 7.59 -5.84
N THR A 76 -21.23 7.87 -7.07
CA THR A 76 -20.99 9.23 -7.60
C THR A 76 -20.17 10.11 -6.64
N PRO A 77 -18.89 9.76 -6.38
CA PRO A 77 -18.07 10.52 -5.44
C PRO A 77 -17.86 11.96 -5.93
N ILE A 78 -17.67 12.89 -4.98
CA ILE A 78 -17.53 14.33 -5.25
C ILE A 78 -16.24 14.65 -6.02
N ALA A 79 -15.22 13.80 -5.89
CA ALA A 79 -13.96 13.88 -6.61
C ALA A 79 -13.44 12.47 -6.93
N PRO A 80 -12.55 12.33 -7.93
CA PRO A 80 -11.94 11.04 -8.27
C PRO A 80 -11.31 10.35 -7.06
N VAL A 81 -11.34 9.02 -7.08
CA VAL A 81 -10.71 8.17 -6.06
C VAL A 81 -9.29 7.84 -6.49
N ASP A 82 -8.33 8.28 -5.68
CA ASP A 82 -6.94 7.86 -5.76
C ASP A 82 -6.84 6.35 -5.56
N ILE A 83 -6.22 5.64 -6.50
CA ILE A 83 -6.19 4.18 -6.52
C ILE A 83 -4.76 3.63 -6.63
N SER A 84 -4.47 2.65 -5.77
CA SER A 84 -3.35 1.73 -5.95
C SER A 84 -3.85 0.44 -6.60
N LEU A 85 -3.19 0.00 -7.66
CA LEU A 85 -3.49 -1.26 -8.34
C LEU A 85 -2.52 -2.36 -7.90
N VAL A 86 -3.01 -3.38 -7.20
CA VAL A 86 -2.21 -4.56 -6.84
C VAL A 86 -2.29 -5.60 -7.95
N VAL A 87 -1.13 -5.96 -8.52
CA VAL A 87 -1.00 -6.92 -9.61
C VAL A 87 -1.14 -8.35 -9.08
N ASP A 88 -2.36 -8.88 -9.12
CA ASP A 88 -2.72 -10.23 -8.68
C ASP A 88 -2.98 -11.21 -9.84
N THR A 89 -2.92 -10.72 -11.07
CA THR A 89 -3.18 -11.47 -12.32
C THR A 89 -2.01 -11.46 -13.31
N GLY A 90 -0.84 -11.03 -12.83
CA GLY A 90 0.40 -10.94 -13.60
C GLY A 90 0.60 -9.59 -14.30
N LEU A 91 1.86 -9.23 -14.53
CA LEU A 91 2.24 -7.91 -15.06
C LEU A 91 1.58 -7.55 -16.40
N GLY A 92 1.32 -8.53 -17.26
CA GLY A 92 0.65 -8.30 -18.55
C GLY A 92 -0.80 -7.77 -18.44
N ALA A 93 -1.42 -7.82 -17.25
CA ALA A 93 -2.73 -7.25 -17.02
C ALA A 93 -2.69 -5.73 -16.73
N VAL A 94 -1.51 -5.17 -16.40
CA VAL A 94 -1.35 -3.77 -15.99
C VAL A 94 -1.81 -2.78 -17.07
N PRO A 95 -1.41 -2.90 -18.36
CA PRO A 95 -1.85 -1.94 -19.39
C PRO A 95 -3.37 -1.87 -19.53
N LYS A 96 -4.05 -3.03 -19.44
CA LYS A 96 -5.51 -3.10 -19.51
C LYS A 96 -6.17 -2.47 -18.28
N ALA A 97 -5.62 -2.71 -17.09
CA ALA A 97 -6.13 -2.13 -15.85
C ALA A 97 -5.99 -0.60 -15.86
N LEU A 98 -4.83 -0.08 -16.24
CA LEU A 98 -4.60 1.36 -16.35
C LEU A 98 -5.48 1.99 -17.43
N SER A 99 -5.66 1.35 -18.59
CA SER A 99 -6.60 1.83 -19.61
C SER A 99 -8.03 1.96 -19.08
N LEU A 100 -8.48 1.01 -18.25
CA LEU A 100 -9.80 1.09 -17.60
C LEU A 100 -9.88 2.28 -16.63
N VAL A 101 -8.85 2.49 -15.81
CA VAL A 101 -8.78 3.63 -14.88
C VAL A 101 -8.77 4.96 -15.63
N LEU A 102 -7.86 5.12 -16.59
CA LEU A 102 -7.69 6.36 -17.36
C LEU A 102 -8.92 6.71 -18.21
N SER A 103 -9.67 5.71 -18.70
CA SER A 103 -10.95 5.95 -19.38
C SER A 103 -12.08 6.46 -18.46
N ARG A 104 -11.82 6.53 -17.15
CA ARG A 104 -12.75 6.93 -16.09
C ARG A 104 -12.12 8.00 -15.19
N GLU A 105 -11.40 8.97 -15.77
CA GLU A 105 -10.70 10.05 -15.04
C GLU A 105 -11.59 10.87 -14.09
N ASN A 106 -12.89 11.00 -14.37
CA ASN A 106 -13.85 11.65 -13.46
C ASN A 106 -14.19 10.81 -12.22
N LEU A 107 -13.77 9.55 -12.18
CA LEU A 107 -14.08 8.60 -11.11
C LEU A 107 -12.83 8.12 -10.37
N LEU A 108 -11.71 8.00 -11.07
CA LEU A 108 -10.48 7.39 -10.56
C LEU A 108 -9.24 8.17 -10.99
N THR A 109 -8.24 8.19 -10.12
CA THR A 109 -6.90 8.70 -10.40
C THR A 109 -5.88 7.62 -10.06
N PRO A 110 -5.13 7.08 -11.03
CA PRO A 110 -4.10 6.08 -10.74
C PRO A 110 -2.93 6.75 -10.03
N CYS A 111 -2.54 6.20 -8.88
CA CYS A 111 -1.43 6.74 -8.08
C CYS A 111 -0.26 5.76 -8.04
N THR A 112 -0.53 4.49 -7.73
CA THR A 112 0.50 3.46 -7.68
C THR A 112 0.10 2.16 -8.36
N VAL A 113 1.09 1.41 -8.86
CA VAL A 113 0.95 0.02 -9.31
C VAL A 113 1.88 -0.85 -8.47
N GLU A 114 1.31 -1.78 -7.71
CA GLU A 114 2.05 -2.64 -6.78
C GLU A 114 2.24 -4.05 -7.34
N ALA A 115 3.48 -4.49 -7.51
CA ALA A 115 3.82 -5.83 -7.99
C ALA A 115 4.68 -6.60 -6.97
N ALA A 116 4.33 -7.86 -6.71
CA ALA A 116 5.23 -8.77 -6.03
C ALA A 116 6.37 -9.16 -6.97
N ALA A 117 7.61 -9.00 -6.50
CA ALA A 117 8.77 -9.31 -7.32
C ALA A 117 8.96 -10.84 -7.47
N PRO A 118 9.61 -11.31 -8.55
CA PRO A 118 10.15 -12.66 -8.63
C PRO A 118 11.25 -12.87 -7.57
N ASN A 119 11.72 -14.11 -7.41
CA ASN A 119 12.80 -14.39 -6.45
C ASN A 119 14.14 -13.77 -6.93
N ASP A 120 14.34 -13.75 -8.24
CA ASP A 120 15.50 -13.26 -8.98
C ASP A 120 15.17 -11.95 -9.69
N VAL A 121 14.98 -10.87 -8.90
CA VAL A 121 14.74 -9.54 -9.46
C VAL A 121 15.98 -9.09 -10.24
N ASP A 122 15.81 -8.90 -11.54
CA ASP A 122 16.83 -8.41 -12.46
C ASP A 122 16.37 -7.15 -13.19
N HIS A 123 17.27 -6.54 -13.97
CA HIS A 123 16.95 -5.32 -14.70
C HIS A 123 15.90 -5.55 -15.80
N VAL A 124 15.83 -6.75 -16.40
CA VAL A 124 14.92 -7.05 -17.51
C VAL A 124 13.48 -7.05 -16.99
N TRP A 125 13.27 -7.63 -15.82
CA TRP A 125 11.97 -7.62 -15.17
C TRP A 125 11.57 -6.20 -14.73
N LEU A 126 12.51 -5.40 -14.21
CA LEU A 126 12.25 -4.02 -13.80
C LEU A 126 11.94 -3.11 -15.01
N GLU A 127 12.67 -3.25 -16.11
CA GLU A 127 12.37 -2.56 -17.37
C GLU A 127 10.96 -2.88 -17.87
N ARG A 128 10.52 -4.13 -17.73
CA ARG A 128 9.15 -4.52 -18.07
C ARG A 128 8.11 -3.89 -17.16
N VAL A 129 8.43 -3.65 -15.88
CA VAL A 129 7.55 -2.89 -14.99
C VAL A 129 7.44 -1.44 -15.48
N ALA A 130 8.57 -0.80 -15.81
CA ALA A 130 8.60 0.56 -16.34
C ALA A 130 7.91 0.69 -17.71
N GLU A 131 7.91 -0.35 -18.55
CA GLU A 131 7.15 -0.36 -19.82
C GLU A 131 5.64 -0.33 -19.59
N PHE A 132 5.16 -1.00 -18.54
CA PHE A 132 3.73 -1.13 -18.26
C PHE A 132 3.17 -0.06 -17.33
N VAL A 133 4.02 0.56 -16.50
CA VAL A 133 3.62 1.60 -15.54
C VAL A 133 4.09 2.96 -16.07
N PRO A 134 3.17 3.88 -16.39
CA PRO A 134 3.53 5.20 -16.94
C PRO A 134 4.24 6.06 -15.90
N GLU A 135 5.01 7.05 -16.36
CA GLU A 135 5.87 7.89 -15.51
C GLU A 135 5.11 8.69 -14.43
N ASP A 136 3.82 8.96 -14.64
CA ASP A 136 2.95 9.66 -13.69
C ASP A 136 2.34 8.75 -12.61
N VAL A 137 2.58 7.44 -12.70
CA VAL A 137 2.13 6.44 -11.74
C VAL A 137 3.34 5.78 -11.09
N LEU A 138 3.39 5.75 -9.75
CA LEU A 138 4.53 5.17 -9.04
C LEU A 138 4.47 3.64 -9.09
N ALA A 139 5.51 3.03 -9.66
CA ALA A 139 5.74 1.60 -9.57
C ALA A 139 6.24 1.23 -8.16
N VAL A 140 5.48 0.40 -7.46
CA VAL A 140 5.81 -0.13 -6.14
C VAL A 140 6.12 -1.61 -6.29
N VAL A 141 7.30 -2.05 -5.87
CA VAL A 141 7.74 -3.44 -6.02
C VAL A 141 8.02 -4.05 -4.66
N GLU A 142 7.51 -5.26 -4.41
CA GLU A 142 7.75 -6.01 -3.17
C GLU A 142 8.78 -7.13 -3.39
N PRO A 143 10.08 -6.88 -3.14
CA PRO A 143 11.08 -7.94 -3.05
C PRO A 143 10.72 -8.98 -1.99
N ARG A 144 10.86 -10.25 -2.34
CA ARG A 144 10.52 -11.36 -1.44
C ARG A 144 11.56 -11.51 -0.35
N ARG A 145 11.18 -11.19 0.89
CA ARG A 145 12.00 -11.45 2.06
C ARG A 145 12.09 -12.97 2.30
N PRO A 146 13.28 -13.55 2.52
CA PRO A 146 13.40 -14.95 2.88
C PRO A 146 12.73 -15.21 4.23
N LEU A 147 12.07 -16.37 4.35
CA LEU A 147 11.44 -16.79 5.61
C LEU A 147 12.49 -17.13 6.67
N ASN A 148 13.63 -17.69 6.23
CA ASN A 148 14.76 -18.10 7.06
C ASN A 148 16.07 -17.85 6.30
N GLY A 149 17.18 -17.68 7.02
CA GLY A 149 18.51 -17.61 6.44
C GLY A 149 18.97 -16.19 6.09
N ASP A 150 19.94 -16.11 5.17
CA ASP A 150 20.60 -14.87 4.78
C ASP A 150 19.66 -13.89 4.05
N THR A 151 19.68 -12.63 4.48
CA THR A 151 18.90 -11.53 3.91
C THR A 151 19.62 -10.76 2.80
N GLY A 152 20.89 -11.08 2.52
CA GLY A 152 21.72 -10.35 1.54
C GLY A 152 21.07 -10.20 0.17
N GLN A 153 20.62 -11.32 -0.43
CA GLN A 153 19.97 -11.30 -1.75
C GLN A 153 18.69 -10.47 -1.77
N TRP A 154 17.91 -10.50 -0.69
CA TRP A 154 16.70 -9.69 -0.56
C TRP A 154 17.03 -8.20 -0.48
N LEU A 155 18.04 -7.81 0.30
CA LEU A 155 18.49 -6.42 0.39
C LEU A 155 19.08 -5.93 -0.93
N ASP A 156 19.78 -6.77 -1.68
CA ASP A 156 20.25 -6.44 -3.02
C ASP A 156 19.10 -6.23 -4.00
N ALA A 157 18.02 -7.02 -3.90
CA ALA A 157 16.82 -6.80 -4.68
C ALA A 157 16.12 -5.48 -4.31
N VAL A 158 16.07 -5.11 -3.02
CA VAL A 158 15.55 -3.82 -2.56
C VAL A 158 16.33 -2.66 -3.17
N ARG A 159 17.67 -2.72 -3.16
CA ARG A 159 18.51 -1.70 -3.80
C ARG A 159 18.28 -1.60 -5.29
N ARG A 160 18.21 -2.73 -6.01
CA ARG A 160 17.91 -2.73 -7.45
C ARG A 160 16.58 -2.07 -7.78
N VAL A 161 15.55 -2.34 -6.98
CA VAL A 161 14.24 -1.69 -7.12
C VAL A 161 14.36 -0.17 -6.95
N ALA A 162 15.03 0.26 -5.86
CA ALA A 162 15.24 1.67 -5.55
C ALA A 162 16.04 2.40 -6.64
N ASP A 163 17.15 1.81 -7.07
CA ASP A 163 18.06 2.37 -8.09
C ASP A 163 17.42 2.42 -9.48
N HIS A 164 16.41 1.58 -9.74
CA HIS A 164 15.60 1.65 -10.97
C HIS A 164 14.48 2.70 -10.90
N GLY A 165 14.36 3.44 -9.79
CA GLY A 165 13.35 4.48 -9.59
C GLY A 165 11.98 3.97 -9.11
N CYS A 166 11.84 2.68 -8.83
CA CYS A 166 10.63 2.13 -8.23
C CYS A 166 10.67 2.30 -6.70
N SER A 167 9.50 2.32 -6.05
CA SER A 167 9.38 2.31 -4.59
C SER A 167 9.45 0.87 -4.05
N PRO A 168 10.43 0.52 -3.21
CA PRO A 168 10.46 -0.78 -2.55
C PRO A 168 9.32 -0.91 -1.54
N LYS A 169 8.76 -2.11 -1.44
CA LYS A 169 7.69 -2.43 -0.50
C LYS A 169 8.14 -3.47 0.52
N LEU A 170 7.93 -3.16 1.80
CA LEU A 170 8.15 -4.06 2.91
C LEU A 170 6.81 -4.64 3.38
N ARG A 171 6.71 -5.96 3.43
CA ARG A 171 5.64 -6.65 4.15
C ARG A 171 5.98 -6.71 5.63
N CYS A 172 5.03 -6.31 6.48
CA CYS A 172 5.22 -6.21 7.93
C CYS A 172 4.44 -7.25 8.75
N GLY A 173 3.85 -8.26 8.10
CA GLY A 173 2.92 -9.20 8.70
C GLY A 173 2.19 -10.06 7.67
N GLY A 174 1.40 -11.01 8.18
CA GLY A 174 0.76 -12.05 7.39
C GLY A 174 0.18 -13.16 8.27
N THR A 175 -0.06 -14.33 7.69
CA THR A 175 -0.66 -15.46 8.42
C THR A 175 0.35 -16.23 9.27
N ARG A 176 1.65 -16.05 9.01
CA ARG A 176 2.74 -16.71 9.73
C ARG A 176 3.48 -15.67 10.57
N ALA A 177 3.98 -16.10 11.73
CA ALA A 177 4.86 -15.24 12.54
C ALA A 177 6.09 -14.76 11.74
N SER A 178 6.63 -15.60 10.85
CA SER A 178 7.76 -15.25 9.99
C SER A 178 7.43 -14.23 8.90
N ASP A 179 6.16 -13.83 8.71
CA ASP A 179 5.77 -12.73 7.82
C ASP A 179 6.07 -11.36 8.46
N VAL A 180 6.22 -11.28 9.79
CA VAL A 180 6.66 -10.08 10.48
C VAL A 180 8.20 -9.99 10.42
N PRO A 181 8.79 -8.93 9.84
CA PRO A 181 10.24 -8.75 9.82
C PRO A 181 10.78 -8.46 11.24
N SER A 182 11.99 -8.91 11.54
CA SER A 182 12.68 -8.51 12.78
C SER A 182 13.03 -7.02 12.77
N VAL A 183 13.41 -6.46 13.93
CA VAL A 183 13.88 -5.06 14.02
C VAL A 183 15.12 -4.84 13.14
N ASP A 184 16.05 -5.79 13.13
CA ASP A 184 17.27 -5.71 12.31
C ASP A 184 16.93 -5.76 10.82
N GLN A 185 15.94 -6.58 10.43
CA GLN A 185 15.47 -6.65 9.05
C GLN A 185 14.77 -5.35 8.61
N VAL A 186 13.97 -4.73 9.49
CA VAL A 186 13.39 -3.42 9.23
C VAL A 186 14.50 -2.39 9.03
N THR A 187 15.48 -2.35 9.93
CA THR A 187 16.60 -1.40 9.85
C THR A 187 17.41 -1.59 8.57
N ALA A 188 17.76 -2.83 8.23
CA ALA A 188 18.50 -3.14 7.00
C ALA A 188 17.71 -2.79 5.73
N PHE A 189 16.38 -3.02 5.74
CA PHE A 189 15.51 -2.61 4.64
C PHE A 189 15.50 -1.09 4.46
N LEU A 190 15.35 -0.33 5.56
CA LEU A 190 15.34 1.13 5.51
C LEU A 190 16.63 1.69 4.88
N VAL A 191 17.79 1.14 5.28
CA VAL A 191 19.09 1.51 4.69
C VAL A 191 19.18 1.12 3.22
N ALA A 192 18.66 -0.06 2.83
CA ALA A 192 18.68 -0.51 1.45
C ALA A 192 17.72 0.27 0.53
N ALA A 193 16.64 0.82 1.08
CA ALA A 193 15.62 1.58 0.35
C ALA A 193 15.90 3.10 0.30
N ASP A 194 16.96 3.58 0.97
CA ASP A 194 17.28 5.02 1.08
C ASP A 194 17.51 5.72 -0.26
N THR A 195 17.95 4.97 -1.30
CA THR A 195 18.14 5.51 -2.65
C THR A 195 16.85 5.67 -3.46
N ALA A 196 15.71 5.19 -2.95
CA ALA A 196 14.44 5.24 -3.66
C ALA A 196 13.89 6.69 -3.70
N PRO A 197 13.66 7.28 -4.89
CA PRO A 197 13.25 8.69 -4.99
C PRO A 197 11.93 9.01 -4.28
N ALA A 198 10.99 8.05 -4.26
CA ALA A 198 9.68 8.18 -3.63
C ALA A 198 9.62 7.53 -2.23
N GLY A 199 10.76 7.09 -1.68
CA GLY A 199 10.81 6.31 -0.45
C GLY A 199 10.31 4.88 -0.63
N PHE A 200 9.62 4.35 0.39
CA PHE A 200 9.16 2.96 0.44
C PHE A 200 7.72 2.86 0.96
N THR A 201 7.07 1.74 0.69
CA THR A 201 5.75 1.42 1.27
C THR A 201 5.88 0.27 2.28
N ALA A 202 5.35 0.46 3.49
CA ALA A 202 5.13 -0.66 4.42
C ALA A 202 3.69 -1.16 4.28
N SER A 203 3.51 -2.47 4.23
CA SER A 203 2.21 -3.08 3.97
C SER A 203 1.93 -4.26 4.88
N LEU A 204 0.64 -4.57 5.04
CA LEU A 204 0.11 -5.72 5.78
C LEU A 204 0.83 -5.95 7.12
N GLY A 205 0.32 -5.38 8.22
CA GLY A 205 0.84 -5.69 9.57
C GLY A 205 0.91 -4.50 10.53
N LEU A 206 0.91 -3.27 10.01
CA LEU A 206 0.96 -2.05 10.85
C LEU A 206 -0.43 -1.59 11.31
N ARG A 207 -1.25 -2.50 11.83
CA ARG A 207 -2.66 -2.24 12.19
C ARG A 207 -2.84 -1.60 13.58
N HIS A 208 -1.75 -1.47 14.33
CA HIS A 208 -1.74 -0.93 15.68
C HIS A 208 -0.89 0.35 15.73
N ALA A 209 -1.23 1.27 16.63
CA ALA A 209 -0.42 2.48 16.81
C ALA A 209 0.99 2.13 17.32
N VAL A 210 1.07 1.22 18.29
CA VAL A 210 2.31 0.74 18.91
C VAL A 210 2.37 -0.79 18.85
N ARG A 211 3.59 -1.31 18.96
CA ARG A 211 3.92 -2.73 18.95
C ARG A 211 2.98 -3.53 19.85
N GLN A 212 2.50 -4.65 19.32
CA GLN A 212 1.74 -5.63 20.07
C GLN A 212 2.56 -6.91 20.27
N HIS A 213 2.30 -7.58 21.37
CA HIS A 213 2.87 -8.88 21.72
C HIS A 213 1.72 -9.83 22.01
N ASP A 214 1.73 -10.99 21.34
CA ASP A 214 0.85 -12.11 21.66
C ASP A 214 1.58 -13.01 22.65
N GLU A 215 1.14 -13.01 23.91
CA GLU A 215 1.74 -13.82 24.98
C GLU A 215 1.60 -15.34 24.74
N ALA A 216 0.55 -15.78 24.03
CA ALA A 216 0.27 -17.19 23.80
C ALA A 216 1.14 -17.77 22.68
N THR A 217 1.40 -17.00 21.63
CA THR A 217 2.19 -17.45 20.48
C THR A 217 3.63 -16.93 20.50
N GLY A 218 3.94 -15.96 21.37
CA GLY A 218 5.19 -15.19 21.35
C GLY A 218 5.31 -14.26 20.14
N GLY A 219 4.23 -14.11 19.35
CA GLY A 219 4.19 -13.28 18.16
C GLY A 219 4.38 -11.79 18.50
N VAL A 220 5.10 -11.09 17.63
CA VAL A 220 5.29 -9.63 17.73
C VAL A 220 4.76 -8.99 16.48
N GLU A 221 4.10 -7.85 16.61
CA GLU A 221 3.68 -7.04 15.48
C GLU A 221 4.14 -5.60 15.67
N HIS A 222 4.73 -5.00 14.64
CA HIS A 222 5.15 -3.60 14.71
C HIS A 222 3.93 -2.68 14.62
N GLY A 223 3.96 -1.58 15.37
CA GLY A 223 3.00 -0.50 15.20
C GLY A 223 3.46 0.55 14.19
N LEU A 224 2.53 1.36 13.70
CA LEU A 224 2.81 2.48 12.81
C LEU A 224 3.84 3.45 13.43
N LEU A 225 3.70 3.79 14.72
CA LEU A 225 4.65 4.67 15.41
C LEU A 225 6.04 4.04 15.53
N ASN A 226 6.14 2.72 15.65
CA ASN A 226 7.44 2.04 15.65
C ASN A 226 8.14 2.18 14.30
N MET A 227 7.38 2.06 13.20
CA MET A 227 7.93 2.27 11.85
C MET A 227 8.38 3.72 11.65
N LEU A 228 7.55 4.70 12.05
CA LEU A 228 7.91 6.12 11.95
C LEU A 228 9.19 6.46 12.74
N VAL A 229 9.32 5.91 13.96
CA VAL A 229 10.54 6.08 14.76
C VAL A 229 11.73 5.39 14.10
N ALA A 230 11.54 4.19 13.53
CA ALA A 230 12.61 3.50 12.80
C ALA A 230 13.10 4.34 11.62
N VAL A 231 12.21 4.90 10.81
CA VAL A 231 12.54 5.82 9.71
C VAL A 231 13.29 7.05 10.22
N ALA A 232 12.80 7.70 11.27
CA ALA A 232 13.44 8.88 11.85
C ALA A 232 14.84 8.60 12.44
N ARG A 233 15.13 7.35 12.77
CA ARG A 233 16.39 6.88 13.36
C ARG A 233 17.31 6.19 12.34
N ALA A 234 16.81 5.83 11.16
CA ALA A 234 17.59 5.24 10.10
C ALA A 234 18.49 6.31 9.50
N ARG A 235 19.73 6.37 9.99
CA ARG A 235 20.86 7.16 9.48
C ARG A 235 22.15 6.46 9.84
#